data_AF-A0A7V0V2H1-F1
#
_entry.id   AF-A0A7V0V2H1-F1
#
_cell.length_a   1.000
_cell.length_b   1.000
_cell.length_c   1.000
_cell.angle_alpha   90.00
_cell.angle_beta   90.00
_cell.angle_gamma   90.00
#
_symmetry.space_group_name_H-M   'P 1'
#
loop_
_entity.id
_entity.type
_entity.pdbx_description
1 polymer ?
#
loop_
_entity_poly.entity_id
_entity_poly.type
_entity_poly.pdbx_seq_one_letter_code
_entity_poly.pdbx_strand_id
1 'polypeptide(L)'
;MLSLLMLLAAVLALSACGGGGKEETAIVNGNTITKSQFESLKSTLIEFIDAFAEEDWSRVHGLMDAESKQACPRLTFVTNMGASLGLAKSILGEQWWREVVRALREAEGVVRSITWEELRDDPEALERRLEQRLNEIFGPSEDEGSSDGLEDWRFEDGRARLHWPDACESSLGQSD
;
A
#
# COMPACT_ATOMS: atom_id res chain seq x y z
N MET A 1 -18.69 -24.57 9.78
CA MET A 1 -19.24 -24.07 11.06
C MET A 1 -19.00 -22.57 11.06
N LEU A 2 -20.01 -21.75 10.75
CA LEU A 2 -20.89 -21.23 11.80
C LEU A 2 -20.05 -20.80 13.02
N SER A 3 -19.48 -19.59 12.98
CA SER A 3 -19.09 -18.82 14.18
C SER A 3 -18.33 -17.51 13.91
N LEU A 4 -18.13 -17.07 12.64
CA LEU A 4 -17.61 -15.72 12.35
C LEU A 4 -18.56 -14.85 11.51
N LEU A 5 -19.80 -15.30 11.35
CA LEU A 5 -20.88 -14.59 10.63
C LEU A 5 -21.68 -13.62 11.53
N MET A 6 -21.25 -13.36 12.77
CA MET A 6 -22.07 -12.63 13.78
C MET A 6 -21.37 -11.53 14.59
N LEU A 7 -20.11 -11.12 14.29
CA LEU A 7 -19.39 -10.17 15.16
C LEU A 7 -18.85 -8.87 14.52
N LEU A 8 -18.94 -8.69 13.20
CA LEU A 8 -18.55 -7.42 12.55
C LEU A 8 -19.73 -6.61 11.99
N ALA A 9 -20.97 -7.01 12.33
CA ALA A 9 -22.16 -6.17 12.21
C ALA A 9 -22.30 -5.17 13.39
N ALA A 10 -21.38 -5.18 14.36
CA ALA A 10 -21.51 -4.41 15.61
C ALA A 10 -20.56 -3.20 15.75
N VAL A 11 -19.70 -2.90 14.76
CA VAL A 11 -18.84 -1.68 14.78
C VAL A 11 -19.35 -0.60 13.82
N LEU A 12 -20.41 -0.87 13.05
CA LEU A 12 -21.03 0.06 12.10
C LEU A 12 -21.87 1.19 12.75
N ALA A 13 -21.72 1.48 14.05
CA ALA A 13 -22.64 2.37 14.76
C ALA A 13 -22.05 3.39 15.76
N LEU A 14 -20.73 3.57 15.89
CA LEU A 14 -20.17 4.49 16.89
C LEU A 14 -19.10 5.45 16.35
N SER A 15 -19.51 6.33 15.44
CA SER A 15 -19.00 7.70 15.36
C SER A 15 -20.01 8.60 14.64
N ALA A 16 -21.16 8.79 15.28
CA ALA A 16 -22.02 9.91 14.95
C ALA A 16 -21.35 11.24 15.36
N CYS A 17 -21.58 12.27 14.53
CA CYS A 17 -21.70 13.70 14.86
C CYS A 17 -20.60 14.61 14.29
N GLY A 18 -20.84 15.12 13.07
CA GLY A 18 -20.07 16.22 12.50
C GLY A 18 -20.31 16.46 11.00
N GLY A 19 -21.51 16.91 10.62
CA GLY A 19 -21.70 17.65 9.35
C GLY A 19 -21.96 16.85 8.06
N GLY A 20 -23.23 16.65 7.73
CA GLY A 20 -23.75 17.08 6.42
C GLY A 20 -23.40 16.28 5.15
N GLY A 21 -23.59 14.97 5.15
CA GLY A 21 -23.63 14.16 3.92
C GLY A 21 -23.49 12.69 4.26
N LYS A 22 -24.30 11.80 3.64
CA LYS A 22 -23.97 10.37 3.67
C LYS A 22 -22.72 10.23 2.82
N GLU A 23 -21.60 9.87 3.45
CA GLU A 23 -20.37 9.57 2.73
C GLU A 23 -20.61 8.47 1.69
N GLU A 24 -20.09 8.65 0.49
CA GLU A 24 -20.20 7.63 -0.56
C GLU A 24 -19.38 6.39 -0.19
N THR A 25 -19.92 5.20 -0.48
CA THR A 25 -19.26 3.92 -0.22
C THR A 25 -19.31 3.01 -1.45
N ALA A 26 -18.36 2.08 -1.53
CA ALA A 26 -18.28 1.01 -2.52
C ALA A 26 -18.00 -0.32 -1.81
N ILE A 27 -18.31 -1.44 -2.46
CA ILE A 27 -17.95 -2.78 -2.00
C ILE A 27 -16.83 -3.30 -2.88
N VAL A 28 -15.68 -3.61 -2.28
CA VAL A 28 -14.49 -4.15 -2.94
C VAL A 28 -14.12 -5.44 -2.23
N ASN A 29 -14.14 -6.57 -2.93
CA ASN A 29 -13.88 -7.91 -2.35
C ASN A 29 -14.68 -8.20 -1.07
N GLY A 30 -15.94 -7.77 -1.04
CA GLY A 30 -16.82 -7.93 0.14
C GLY A 30 -16.58 -6.93 1.28
N ASN A 31 -15.56 -6.08 1.19
CA ASN A 31 -15.27 -5.02 2.15
C ASN A 31 -15.91 -3.70 1.72
N THR A 32 -16.44 -2.95 2.69
CA THR A 32 -16.95 -1.59 2.43
C THR A 32 -15.79 -0.60 2.53
N ILE A 33 -15.58 0.18 1.47
CA ILE A 33 -14.64 1.31 1.46
C ILE A 33 -15.40 2.61 1.26
N THR A 34 -15.04 3.65 2.00
CA THR A 34 -15.60 4.99 1.79
C THR A 34 -14.80 5.78 0.77
N LYS A 35 -15.40 6.82 0.18
CA LYS A 35 -14.70 7.72 -0.73
C LYS A 35 -13.51 8.41 -0.07
N SER A 36 -13.61 8.82 1.20
CA SER A 36 -12.46 9.42 1.89
C SER A 36 -11.33 8.42 2.13
N GLN A 37 -11.66 7.16 2.44
CA GLN A 37 -10.68 6.08 2.57
C GLN A 37 -9.98 5.81 1.24
N PHE A 38 -10.71 5.72 0.14
CA PHE A 38 -10.14 5.58 -1.20
C PHE A 38 -9.19 6.73 -1.54
N GLU A 39 -9.63 7.99 -1.39
CA GLU A 39 -8.78 9.15 -1.70
C GLU A 39 -7.55 9.20 -0.78
N SER A 40 -7.72 8.82 0.49
CA SER A 40 -6.59 8.74 1.40
C SER A 40 -5.60 7.65 1.01
N LEU A 41 -6.07 6.46 0.62
CA LEU A 41 -5.24 5.36 0.15
C LEU A 41 -4.46 5.77 -1.10
N LYS A 42 -5.16 6.32 -2.10
CA LYS A 42 -4.57 6.84 -3.32
C LYS A 42 -3.48 7.88 -3.02
N SER A 43 -3.77 8.84 -2.12
CA SER A 43 -2.80 9.85 -1.71
C SER A 43 -1.57 9.24 -1.03
N THR A 44 -1.76 8.30 -0.10
CA THR A 44 -0.65 7.65 0.61
C THR A 44 0.21 6.82 -0.34
N LEU A 45 -0.40 6.10 -1.29
CA LEU A 45 0.34 5.31 -2.28
C LEU A 45 1.20 6.19 -3.20
N ILE A 46 0.66 7.33 -3.65
CA ILE A 46 1.41 8.33 -4.42
C ILE A 46 2.59 8.87 -3.59
N GLU A 47 2.34 9.22 -2.32
CA GLU A 47 3.39 9.72 -1.42
C GLU A 47 4.48 8.67 -1.15
N PHE A 48 4.10 7.39 -1.06
CA PHE A 48 5.00 6.26 -0.91
C PHE A 48 5.89 6.08 -2.15
N ILE A 49 5.29 6.04 -3.34
CA ILE A 49 6.04 5.88 -4.60
C ILE A 49 7.05 7.00 -4.77
N ASP A 50 6.63 8.25 -4.53
CA ASP A 50 7.50 9.41 -4.63
C ASP A 50 8.65 9.35 -3.60
N ALA A 51 8.36 8.98 -2.34
CA ALA A 51 9.37 8.84 -1.30
C ALA A 51 10.40 7.75 -1.62
N PHE A 52 9.92 6.61 -2.12
CA PHE A 52 10.74 5.47 -2.50
C PHE A 52 11.65 5.81 -3.67
N ALA A 53 11.12 6.50 -4.69
CA ALA A 53 11.88 6.96 -5.85
C ALA A 53 12.95 8.01 -5.49
N GLU A 54 12.72 8.81 -4.45
CA GLU A 54 13.68 9.79 -3.91
C GLU A 54 14.67 9.18 -2.92
N GLU A 55 14.52 7.90 -2.58
CA GLU A 55 15.30 7.21 -1.53
C GLU A 55 15.13 7.86 -0.14
N ASP A 56 14.01 8.57 0.09
CA ASP A 56 13.66 9.14 1.38
C ASP A 56 12.99 8.09 2.27
N TRP A 57 13.82 7.18 2.80
CA TRP A 57 13.39 6.11 3.70
C TRP A 57 12.75 6.63 4.99
N SER A 58 13.10 7.85 5.40
CA SER A 58 12.47 8.48 6.54
C SER A 58 11.02 8.81 6.24
N ARG A 59 10.74 9.33 5.05
CA ARG A 59 9.38 9.64 4.62
C ARG A 59 8.58 8.36 4.39
N VAL A 60 9.18 7.34 3.78
CA VAL A 60 8.56 5.99 3.68
C VAL A 60 8.16 5.46 5.06
N HIS A 61 9.08 5.48 6.04
CA HIS A 61 8.78 5.08 7.42
C HIS A 61 7.62 5.89 8.03
N GLY A 62 7.56 7.18 7.72
CA GLY A 62 6.48 8.07 8.16
C GLY A 62 5.08 7.64 7.70
N LEU A 63 4.97 6.90 6.59
CA LEU A 63 3.71 6.42 6.02
C LEU A 63 3.21 5.12 6.63
N MET A 64 4.05 4.42 7.40
CA MET A 64 3.68 3.16 8.05
C MET A 64 2.70 3.38 9.21
N ASP A 65 1.94 2.36 9.56
CA ASP A 65 1.04 2.35 10.71
C ASP A 65 1.81 2.31 12.05
N ALA A 66 1.09 2.46 13.16
CA ALA A 66 1.72 2.48 14.48
C ALA A 66 2.41 1.16 14.86
N GLU A 67 1.79 0.03 14.52
CA GLU A 67 2.31 -1.32 14.82
C GLU A 67 3.64 -1.57 14.11
N SER A 68 3.71 -1.27 12.81
CA SER A 68 4.90 -1.47 12.00
C SER A 68 6.04 -0.54 12.42
N LYS A 69 5.71 0.71 12.82
CA LYS A 69 6.70 1.63 13.40
C LYS A 69 7.24 1.17 14.74
N GLN A 70 6.42 0.46 15.52
CA GLN A 70 6.85 -0.14 16.78
C GLN A 70 7.75 -1.36 16.54
N ALA A 71 7.39 -2.23 15.59
CA ALA A 71 8.16 -3.40 15.21
C ALA A 71 9.51 -3.04 14.56
N CYS A 72 9.52 -1.99 13.74
CA CYS A 72 10.69 -1.54 12.99
C CYS A 72 10.98 -0.05 13.27
N PRO A 73 11.79 0.25 14.31
CA PRO A 73 12.16 1.62 14.65
C PRO A 73 12.86 2.34 13.49
N ARG A 74 12.58 3.64 13.35
CA ARG A 74 13.00 4.46 12.20
C ARG A 74 14.48 4.32 11.83
N LEU A 75 15.38 4.36 12.80
CA LEU A 75 16.82 4.28 12.51
C LEU A 75 17.18 2.93 11.89
N THR A 76 16.61 1.83 12.40
CA THR A 76 16.80 0.48 11.87
C THR A 76 16.25 0.38 10.45
N PHE A 77 15.00 0.84 10.23
CA PHE A 77 14.37 0.86 8.90
C PHE A 77 15.22 1.59 7.87
N VAL A 78 15.58 2.85 8.17
CA VAL A 78 16.36 3.71 7.25
C VAL A 78 17.72 3.10 6.93
N THR A 79 18.39 2.52 7.94
CA THR A 79 19.68 1.87 7.76
C THR A 79 19.56 0.63 6.88
N ASN A 80 18.58 -0.23 7.14
CA ASN A 80 18.37 -1.46 6.38
C ASN A 80 17.99 -1.17 4.92
N MET A 81 17.04 -0.27 4.69
CA MET A 81 16.62 0.10 3.33
C MET A 81 17.76 0.76 2.55
N GLY A 82 18.50 1.68 3.18
CA GLY A 82 19.66 2.32 2.55
C GLY A 82 20.78 1.32 2.22
N ALA A 83 21.09 0.39 3.14
CA ALA A 83 22.11 -0.63 2.93
C ALA A 83 21.70 -1.62 1.82
N SER A 84 20.45 -2.10 1.84
CA SER A 84 19.91 -3.02 0.83
C SER A 84 19.90 -2.39 -0.56
N LEU A 85 19.44 -1.14 -0.70
CA LEU A 85 19.48 -0.45 -1.99
C LEU A 85 20.92 -0.18 -2.43
N GLY A 86 21.79 0.25 -1.51
CA GLY A 86 23.21 0.45 -1.80
C GLY A 86 23.88 -0.82 -2.32
N LEU A 87 23.59 -1.97 -1.71
CA LEU A 87 24.05 -3.28 -2.17
C LEU A 87 23.48 -3.62 -3.55
N ALA A 88 22.17 -3.48 -3.76
CA ALA A 88 21.54 -3.73 -5.05
C ALA A 88 22.15 -2.87 -6.17
N LYS A 89 22.35 -1.56 -5.92
CA LYS A 89 23.02 -0.64 -6.84
C LYS A 89 24.47 -1.02 -7.12
N SER A 90 25.20 -1.56 -6.13
CA SER A 90 26.57 -2.03 -6.33
C SER A 90 26.66 -3.28 -7.22
N ILE A 91 25.64 -4.14 -7.19
CA ILE A 91 25.59 -5.40 -7.95
C ILE A 91 25.01 -5.16 -9.36
N LEU A 92 23.90 -4.43 -9.44
CA LEU A 92 23.10 -4.25 -10.66
C LEU A 92 23.42 -2.93 -11.39
N GLY A 93 24.11 -2.01 -10.73
CA GLY A 93 24.48 -0.70 -11.25
C GLY A 93 23.40 0.38 -11.07
N GLU A 94 23.81 1.63 -11.06
CA GLU A 94 22.92 2.81 -10.95
C GLU A 94 21.90 2.91 -12.11
N GLN A 95 22.23 2.33 -13.28
CA GLN A 95 21.32 2.35 -14.43
C GLN A 95 20.06 1.53 -14.16
N TRP A 96 20.19 0.37 -13.52
CA TRP A 96 19.06 -0.44 -13.11
C TRP A 96 18.12 0.34 -12.18
N TRP A 97 18.69 1.06 -11.19
CA TRP A 97 17.87 1.86 -10.28
C TRP A 97 17.12 2.99 -10.99
N ARG A 98 17.76 3.67 -11.95
CA ARG A 98 17.07 4.68 -12.77
C ARG A 98 15.90 4.10 -13.55
N GLU A 99 16.01 2.87 -14.03
CA GLU A 99 14.92 2.18 -14.72
C GLU A 99 13.77 1.83 -13.76
N VAL A 100 14.09 1.36 -12.55
CA VAL A 100 13.10 1.14 -11.47
C VAL A 100 12.39 2.44 -11.11
N VAL A 101 13.12 3.55 -10.93
CA VAL A 101 12.51 4.86 -10.65
C VAL A 101 11.60 5.31 -11.79
N ARG A 102 12.02 5.17 -13.05
CA ARG A 102 11.17 5.50 -14.20
C ARG A 102 9.86 4.69 -14.19
N ALA A 103 9.97 3.39 -13.99
CA ALA A 103 8.86 2.46 -13.85
C ALA A 103 7.88 2.88 -12.73
N LEU A 104 8.40 3.20 -11.55
CA LEU A 104 7.61 3.68 -10.42
C LEU A 104 6.87 4.99 -10.73
N ARG A 105 7.51 5.94 -11.44
CA ARG A 105 6.86 7.19 -11.85
C ARG A 105 5.75 6.98 -12.89
N GLU A 106 5.92 6.00 -13.78
CA GLU A 106 4.87 5.60 -14.72
C GLU A 106 3.67 5.00 -13.96
N ALA A 107 3.92 4.13 -12.97
CA ALA A 107 2.88 3.57 -12.10
C ALA A 107 2.17 4.66 -11.26
N GLU A 108 2.91 5.64 -10.73
CA GLU A 108 2.33 6.79 -10.01
C GLU A 108 1.33 7.55 -10.88
N GLY A 109 1.66 7.76 -12.16
CA GLY A 109 0.77 8.38 -13.14
C GLY A 109 -0.54 7.61 -13.32
N VAL A 110 -0.48 6.28 -13.35
CA VAL A 110 -1.67 5.42 -13.39
C VAL A 110 -2.49 5.60 -12.11
N VAL A 111 -1.87 5.49 -10.94
CA VAL A 111 -2.57 5.65 -9.64
C VAL A 111 -3.26 7.01 -9.55
N ARG A 112 -2.59 8.10 -9.95
CA ARG A 112 -3.17 9.45 -9.98
C ARG A 112 -4.42 9.55 -10.84
N SER A 113 -4.49 8.79 -11.94
CA SER A 113 -5.61 8.81 -12.87
C SER A 113 -6.85 8.07 -12.39
N ILE A 114 -6.72 7.16 -11.40
CA ILE A 114 -7.85 6.37 -10.87
C ILE A 114 -8.85 7.30 -10.20
N THR A 115 -10.11 7.19 -10.60
CA THR A 115 -11.22 7.93 -9.99
C THR A 115 -12.01 7.08 -9.00
N TRP A 116 -12.73 7.75 -8.11
CA TRP A 116 -13.67 7.10 -7.21
C TRP A 116 -14.75 6.35 -7.99
N GLU A 117 -15.24 6.94 -9.07
CA GLU A 117 -16.29 6.37 -9.91
C GLU A 117 -15.83 5.06 -10.56
N GLU A 118 -14.58 4.98 -11.03
CA GLU A 118 -14.00 3.73 -11.55
C GLU A 118 -13.96 2.63 -10.48
N LEU A 119 -13.51 2.94 -9.26
CA LEU A 119 -13.50 1.96 -8.17
C LEU A 119 -14.91 1.52 -7.78
N ARG A 120 -15.85 2.47 -7.68
CA ARG A 120 -17.22 2.20 -7.23
C ARG A 120 -18.00 1.39 -8.25
N ASP A 121 -17.83 1.68 -9.53
CA ASP A 121 -18.66 1.12 -10.59
C ASP A 121 -18.14 -0.26 -11.06
N ASP A 122 -16.81 -0.48 -11.09
CA ASP A 122 -16.21 -1.76 -11.49
C ASP A 122 -14.80 -1.97 -10.85
N PRO A 123 -14.73 -2.39 -9.57
CA PRO A 123 -13.46 -2.58 -8.88
C PRO A 123 -12.60 -3.70 -9.48
N GLU A 124 -13.21 -4.77 -10.01
CA GLU A 124 -12.50 -5.90 -10.63
C GLU A 124 -11.84 -5.50 -11.96
N ALA A 125 -12.48 -4.64 -12.77
CA ALA A 125 -11.84 -4.09 -13.96
C ALA A 125 -10.70 -3.14 -13.61
N LEU A 126 -10.82 -2.35 -12.54
CA LEU A 126 -9.74 -1.51 -12.05
C LEU A 126 -8.54 -2.36 -11.59
N GLU A 127 -8.76 -3.39 -10.79
CA GLU A 127 -7.73 -4.30 -10.29
C GLU A 127 -6.96 -4.95 -11.44
N ARG A 128 -7.66 -5.61 -12.39
CA ARG A 128 -7.02 -6.21 -13.57
C ARG A 128 -6.21 -5.21 -14.39
N ARG A 129 -6.68 -3.96 -14.51
CA ARG A 129 -5.96 -2.90 -15.21
C ARG A 129 -4.67 -2.54 -14.47
N LEU A 130 -4.71 -2.47 -13.14
CA LEU A 130 -3.51 -2.18 -12.32
C LEU A 130 -2.52 -3.34 -12.36
N GLU A 131 -2.98 -4.58 -12.22
CA GLU A 131 -2.16 -5.78 -12.36
C GLU A 131 -1.49 -5.84 -13.73
N GLN A 132 -2.24 -5.60 -14.81
CA GLN A 132 -1.67 -5.56 -16.15
C GLN A 132 -0.55 -4.51 -16.25
N ARG A 133 -0.76 -3.32 -15.69
CA ARG A 133 0.27 -2.27 -15.68
C ARG A 133 1.49 -2.65 -14.85
N LEU A 134 1.30 -3.26 -13.68
CA LEU A 134 2.41 -3.75 -12.86
C LEU A 134 3.19 -4.84 -13.58
N ASN A 135 2.50 -5.76 -14.24
CA ASN A 135 3.11 -6.84 -15.03
C ASN A 135 3.89 -6.31 -16.25
N GLU A 136 3.41 -5.23 -16.89
CA GLU A 136 4.16 -4.54 -17.96
C GLU A 136 5.46 -3.90 -17.44
N ILE A 137 5.47 -3.45 -16.18
CA ILE A 137 6.58 -2.72 -15.57
C ILE A 137 7.61 -3.67 -14.93
N PHE A 138 7.15 -4.64 -14.16
CA PHE A 138 7.99 -5.51 -13.33
C PHE A 138 8.08 -6.96 -13.85
N GLY A 139 7.33 -7.30 -14.89
CA GLY A 139 7.13 -8.68 -15.34
C GLY A 139 6.00 -9.35 -14.56
N PRO A 140 5.51 -10.52 -15.03
CA PRO A 140 4.49 -11.28 -14.32
C PRO A 140 5.01 -11.72 -12.94
N SER A 141 4.22 -11.52 -11.89
CA SER A 141 4.51 -12.10 -10.57
C SER A 141 4.26 -13.62 -10.58
N GLU A 142 5.18 -14.40 -10.01
CA GLU A 142 5.01 -15.86 -9.87
C GLU A 142 4.09 -16.25 -8.70
N ASP A 143 3.77 -15.29 -7.82
CA ASP A 143 2.82 -15.47 -6.72
C ASP A 143 1.38 -15.22 -7.20
N GLU A 144 0.65 -16.30 -7.47
CA GLU A 144 -0.80 -16.32 -7.75
C GLU A 144 -1.66 -16.24 -6.46
N GLY A 145 -1.05 -15.93 -5.31
CA GLY A 145 -1.77 -15.67 -4.08
C GLY A 145 -2.33 -14.26 -4.13
N SER A 146 -3.64 -14.10 -4.34
CA SER A 146 -4.31 -12.82 -4.20
C SER A 146 -4.06 -12.30 -2.78
N SER A 147 -3.07 -11.41 -2.60
CA SER A 147 -3.08 -10.57 -1.43
C SER A 147 -4.29 -9.67 -1.63
N ASP A 148 -5.29 -9.80 -0.76
CA ASP A 148 -6.38 -8.84 -0.73
C ASP A 148 -5.70 -7.49 -0.46
N GLY A 149 -5.46 -6.67 -1.49
CA GLY A 149 -4.54 -5.53 -1.44
C GLY A 149 -4.92 -4.42 -0.46
N LEU A 150 -5.98 -4.61 0.33
CA LEU A 150 -6.41 -3.80 1.47
C LEU A 150 -5.85 -4.30 2.82
N GLU A 151 -5.41 -5.56 2.92
CA GLU A 151 -4.85 -6.14 4.15
C GLU A 151 -3.54 -5.46 4.58
N ASP A 152 -2.80 -4.95 3.59
CA ASP A 152 -1.57 -4.17 3.76
C ASP A 152 -1.83 -2.72 4.20
N TRP A 153 -3.08 -2.31 4.41
CA TRP A 153 -3.42 -0.95 4.80
C TRP A 153 -4.19 -0.88 6.12
N ARG A 154 -3.86 0.13 6.93
CA ARG A 154 -4.61 0.53 8.12
C ARG A 154 -5.10 1.96 7.96
N PHE A 155 -6.29 2.26 8.46
CA PHE A 155 -6.83 3.62 8.47
C PHE A 155 -6.70 4.19 9.88
N GLU A 156 -5.72 5.05 10.08
CA GLU A 156 -5.37 5.63 11.39
C GLU A 156 -5.20 7.14 11.24
N ASP A 157 -5.64 7.90 12.25
CA ASP A 157 -5.56 9.37 12.25
C ASP A 157 -6.18 10.03 11.00
N GLY A 158 -7.21 9.40 10.42
CA GLY A 158 -7.86 9.86 9.20
C GLY A 158 -7.03 9.69 7.93
N ARG A 159 -5.96 8.88 7.97
CA ARG A 159 -5.10 8.58 6.81
C ARG A 159 -4.92 7.07 6.63
N ALA A 160 -4.83 6.63 5.38
CA ALA A 160 -4.32 5.31 5.06
C ALA A 160 -2.83 5.23 5.42
N ARG A 161 -2.45 4.11 6.04
CA ARG A 161 -1.11 3.78 6.52
C ARG A 161 -0.72 2.41 6.01
N LEU A 162 0.55 2.25 5.65
CA LEU A 162 1.08 0.95 5.22
C LEU A 162 1.32 0.05 6.44
N HIS A 163 0.73 -1.13 6.43
CA HIS A 163 1.02 -2.20 7.37
C HIS A 163 2.19 -3.03 6.83
N TRP A 164 3.34 -2.95 7.48
CA TRP A 164 4.55 -3.70 7.10
C TRP A 164 5.37 -4.03 8.36
N PRO A 165 4.83 -4.90 9.25
CA PRO A 165 5.46 -5.23 10.52
C PRO A 165 6.85 -5.86 10.33
N ASP A 166 7.02 -6.60 9.23
CA ASP A 166 8.25 -7.35 8.94
C ASP A 166 9.27 -6.54 8.13
N ALA A 167 9.09 -5.22 7.98
CA ALA A 167 9.97 -4.36 7.16
C ALA A 167 11.45 -4.38 7.59
N CYS A 168 11.71 -4.72 8.85
CA CYS A 168 13.06 -4.85 9.40
C CYS A 168 13.55 -6.31 9.42
N GLU A 169 12.72 -7.30 9.12
CA GLU A 169 13.13 -8.69 9.13
C GLU A 169 14.05 -8.98 7.95
N SER A 170 15.21 -9.58 8.23
CA SER A 170 16.15 -9.95 7.18
C SER A 170 15.66 -11.19 6.45
N SER A 171 15.32 -11.07 5.15
CA SER A 171 15.09 -12.22 4.26
C SER A 171 16.33 -13.12 4.06
N LEU A 172 17.49 -12.71 4.61
CA LEU A 172 18.75 -13.46 4.62
C LEU A 172 18.92 -14.35 5.88
N GLY A 173 17.91 -14.44 6.76
CA GLY A 173 18.00 -15.10 8.06
C GLY A 173 17.45 -16.53 8.17
N GLN A 174 16.86 -17.10 7.11
CA GLN A 174 16.43 -18.49 7.10
C GLN A 174 17.37 -19.33 6.24
N SER A 175 18.48 -19.75 6.86
CA SER A 175 19.22 -20.93 6.44
C SER A 175 19.29 -21.82 7.65
N ASP A 176 18.38 -22.81 7.72
CA ASP A 176 18.51 -23.96 8.62
C ASP A 176 19.76 -24.79 8.26
#